data_AF-A0A8T7E3S0-F1
#
_entry.id   AF-A0A8T7E3S0-F1
#
_cell.length_a   1.000
_cell.length_b   1.000
_cell.length_c   1.000
_cell.angle_alpha   90.00
_cell.angle_beta   90.00
_cell.angle_gamma   90.00
#
_symmetry.space_group_name_H-M   'P 1'
#
loop_
_entity.id
_entity.type
_entity.pdbx_description
1 polymer ?
#
loop_
_entity_poly.entity_id
_entity_poly.type
_entity_poly.pdbx_seq_one_letter_code
_entity_poly.pdbx_strand_id
1 'polypeptide(L)'
;MNKQLIGPTPAGHALDRLPGLIRTAFLVTLLTAAALQAAAAAQASGISRIVAVGDVHGAYKELVTILKTAGLVDDALAWSGGTAHLISVGDLLDRGDDSRQVMDLMMRLTSEASAAGGAVHVLLGNHEIMNMTGDLRYVSPGEFASYADLEDAAVRSAALARYTAAATDADFGRSYPAGFFGHRAAFTEDGPYGRWLLTLPSIARLNDTVFVHGGLAAWMGKYSIDDVNKRINSELRNFLAARQILVEAGQFAIESSEEELLQAGRDFLAGEVAETGTETDRALKTLGLLDQARLFSSEAPHWYRGLVACNTIAELGELEAVLDKFGADRVVVGHTPVTGGHITRRLDGRVIMIDTAISPAYEGGQPAALVLEGDGMQALYATDGRLTGLRDAVPRIFSTASGMDRAAVENFLRTAEVVSSVDLPDGVTEPRKLTLRQGDITLNAVFKYADIDNNAKARRKKYRTTDSYKFDVAAYRLDRLLDLDMVPVTVLRTVNDREGAVALWIPDSMTRKEIKEQNVDASPQCSISKQQELMYAFDYLISNDDRNLSNMLFHKGDWQLLLIDHSLAFRNRTKWPQYYTEPEFTMPAALAERLAALSETGLAGELGTLLHPSQIRFLLKRRDELLEKHGP
;
A
#
# COMPACT_ATOMS: atom_id res chain seq x y z
N MET A 1 11.78 -52.52 -40.45
CA MET A 1 11.41 -53.67 -39.59
C MET A 1 11.92 -53.40 -38.18
N ASN A 2 11.00 -53.52 -37.23
CA ASN A 2 11.11 -53.61 -35.76
C ASN A 2 11.83 -52.55 -34.91
N LYS A 3 10.96 -51.75 -34.26
CA LYS A 3 11.08 -51.11 -32.95
C LYS A 3 11.41 -52.13 -31.84
N GLN A 4 12.23 -51.73 -30.87
CA GLN A 4 12.23 -52.31 -29.51
C GLN A 4 11.76 -51.24 -28.52
N LEU A 5 10.74 -51.60 -27.74
CA LEU A 5 10.14 -50.86 -26.66
C LEU A 5 11.02 -50.97 -25.40
N ILE A 6 11.33 -49.84 -24.77
CA ILE A 6 11.77 -49.78 -23.37
C ILE A 6 10.54 -49.33 -22.58
N GLY A 7 10.04 -50.21 -21.72
CA GLY A 7 8.88 -49.96 -20.85
C GLY A 7 9.22 -49.04 -19.67
N PRO A 8 8.19 -48.47 -18.99
CA PRO A 8 8.38 -47.58 -17.85
C PRO A 8 8.81 -48.34 -16.59
N THR A 9 9.73 -47.73 -15.84
CA THR A 9 10.20 -48.19 -14.52
C THR A 9 9.15 -47.99 -13.41
N PRO A 10 9.06 -48.90 -12.40
CA PRO A 10 8.00 -48.88 -11.40
C PRO A 10 8.47 -48.20 -10.10
N ALA A 11 8.12 -46.93 -9.89
CA ALA A 11 8.27 -46.25 -8.59
C ALA A 11 6.93 -46.03 -7.85
N GLY A 12 5.79 -46.22 -8.52
CA GLY A 12 4.46 -45.93 -7.97
C GLY A 12 3.85 -46.99 -7.04
N HIS A 13 4.46 -48.16 -6.87
CA HIS A 13 3.82 -49.31 -6.20
C HIS A 13 4.27 -49.58 -4.75
N ALA A 14 5.18 -48.79 -4.17
CA ALA A 14 5.66 -49.04 -2.82
C ALA A 14 4.63 -48.65 -1.73
N LEU A 15 3.88 -47.57 -1.95
CA LEU A 15 2.89 -47.08 -1.00
C LEU A 15 1.59 -47.91 -0.98
N ASP A 16 1.24 -48.58 -2.09
CA ASP A 16 0.04 -49.43 -2.26
C ASP A 16 0.02 -50.73 -1.45
N ARG A 17 1.15 -51.12 -0.88
CA ARG A 17 1.29 -52.39 -0.15
C ARG A 17 1.23 -52.26 1.37
N LEU A 18 1.03 -51.06 1.91
CA LEU A 18 0.96 -50.83 3.35
C LEU A 18 -0.48 -50.97 3.89
N PRO A 19 -0.70 -51.61 5.05
CA PRO A 19 -2.01 -51.69 5.70
C PRO A 19 -2.66 -50.31 5.90
N GLY A 20 -3.99 -50.21 5.78
CA GLY A 20 -4.73 -48.94 5.77
C GLY A 20 -4.44 -47.99 6.94
N LEU A 21 -4.22 -48.51 8.16
CA LEU A 21 -3.84 -47.71 9.33
C LEU A 21 -2.44 -47.07 9.22
N ILE A 22 -1.50 -47.71 8.52
CA ILE A 22 -0.14 -47.20 8.31
C ILE A 22 -0.12 -46.15 7.19
N ARG A 23 -0.99 -46.29 6.18
CA ARG A 23 -1.19 -45.26 5.14
C ARG A 23 -1.80 -43.98 5.71
N THR A 24 -2.85 -44.09 6.51
CA THR A 24 -3.47 -42.94 7.18
C THR A 24 -2.50 -42.29 8.16
N ALA A 25 -1.73 -43.08 8.92
CA ALA A 25 -0.68 -42.55 9.78
C ALA A 25 0.44 -41.85 8.97
N PHE A 26 0.92 -42.40 7.85
CA PHE A 26 1.94 -41.76 7.00
C PHE A 26 1.46 -40.46 6.36
N LEU A 27 0.23 -40.43 5.82
CA LEU A 27 -0.38 -39.22 5.27
C LEU A 27 -0.63 -38.15 6.35
N VAL A 28 -1.10 -38.56 7.53
CA VAL A 28 -1.26 -37.65 8.68
C VAL A 28 0.10 -37.13 9.16
N THR A 29 1.16 -37.95 9.15
CA THR A 29 2.52 -37.53 9.57
C THR A 29 3.19 -36.61 8.54
N LEU A 30 2.94 -36.81 7.24
CA LEU A 30 3.41 -35.92 6.16
C LEU A 30 2.65 -34.59 6.15
N LEU A 31 1.33 -34.61 6.37
CA LEU A 31 0.51 -33.40 6.48
C LEU A 31 0.84 -32.59 7.74
N THR A 32 1.14 -33.25 8.87
CA THR A 32 1.61 -32.56 10.07
C THR A 32 3.03 -32.03 9.90
N ALA A 33 3.95 -32.76 9.26
CA ALA A 33 5.30 -32.28 8.98
C ALA A 33 5.29 -31.05 8.04
N ALA A 34 4.50 -31.08 6.96
CA ALA A 34 4.35 -29.93 6.06
C ALA A 34 3.68 -28.72 6.73
N ALA A 35 2.67 -28.93 7.58
CA ALA A 35 2.04 -27.86 8.36
C ALA A 35 2.97 -27.28 9.44
N LEU A 36 3.80 -28.10 10.09
CA LEU A 36 4.84 -27.66 11.01
C LEU A 36 5.96 -26.88 10.29
N GLN A 37 6.33 -27.28 9.05
CA GLN A 37 7.33 -26.58 8.24
C GLN A 37 6.82 -25.22 7.74
N ALA A 38 5.55 -25.11 7.32
CA ALA A 38 4.93 -23.85 6.93
C ALA A 38 4.73 -22.90 8.12
N ALA A 39 4.34 -23.41 9.29
CA ALA A 39 4.23 -22.62 10.52
C ALA A 39 5.61 -22.12 11.02
N ALA A 40 6.65 -22.94 10.90
CA ALA A 40 8.04 -22.54 11.19
C ALA A 40 8.60 -21.53 10.17
N ALA A 41 8.10 -21.53 8.94
CA ALA A 41 8.51 -20.58 7.90
C ALA A 41 7.91 -19.17 8.08
N ALA A 42 6.75 -19.06 8.74
CA ALA A 42 6.08 -17.78 8.94
C ALA A 42 6.55 -17.04 10.21
N GLN A 43 7.12 -17.71 11.20
CA GLN A 43 7.53 -17.08 12.45
C GLN A 43 8.88 -17.60 12.93
N ALA A 44 9.89 -16.73 13.04
CA ALA A 44 11.23 -17.08 13.51
C ALA A 44 11.85 -15.96 14.34
N SER A 45 12.81 -16.29 15.20
CA SER A 45 13.48 -15.33 16.11
C SER A 45 14.95 -15.68 16.31
N GLY A 46 15.72 -14.74 16.86
CA GLY A 46 17.16 -14.92 17.09
C GLY A 46 17.98 -14.89 15.80
N ILE A 47 17.42 -14.33 14.72
CA ILE A 47 18.08 -14.25 13.42
C ILE A 47 19.06 -13.08 13.44
N SER A 48 20.35 -13.35 13.18
CA SER A 48 21.40 -12.33 13.21
C SER A 48 21.35 -11.38 12.02
N ARG A 49 21.00 -11.90 10.84
CA ARG A 49 20.98 -11.17 9.57
C ARG A 49 19.79 -11.55 8.71
N ILE A 50 18.95 -10.57 8.38
CA ILE A 50 17.82 -10.70 7.45
C ILE A 50 18.06 -9.76 6.27
N VAL A 51 17.87 -10.24 5.06
CA VAL A 51 17.85 -9.44 3.83
C VAL A 51 16.45 -9.54 3.23
N ALA A 52 15.79 -8.41 3.01
CA ALA A 52 14.44 -8.35 2.46
C ALA A 52 14.39 -7.71 1.08
N VAL A 53 13.63 -8.32 0.18
CA VAL A 53 13.33 -7.87 -1.18
C VAL A 53 11.83 -8.01 -1.45
N GLY A 54 11.33 -7.39 -2.50
CA GLY A 54 9.92 -7.47 -2.93
C GLY A 54 9.75 -6.93 -4.34
N ASP A 55 8.60 -7.19 -4.95
CA ASP A 55 8.18 -6.57 -6.21
C ASP A 55 9.21 -6.76 -7.33
N VAL A 56 9.75 -7.99 -7.41
CA VAL A 56 10.77 -8.37 -8.39
C VAL A 56 10.17 -8.34 -9.79
N HIS A 57 8.91 -8.75 -9.95
CA HIS A 57 8.16 -8.61 -11.21
C HIS A 57 8.95 -9.09 -12.45
N GLY A 58 9.40 -10.35 -12.39
CA GLY A 58 10.16 -10.97 -13.48
C GLY A 58 11.53 -10.36 -13.76
N ALA A 59 12.07 -9.48 -12.90
CA ALA A 59 13.38 -8.85 -13.05
C ALA A 59 14.52 -9.75 -12.55
N TYR A 60 14.72 -10.88 -13.23
CA TYR A 60 15.66 -11.92 -12.81
C TYR A 60 17.09 -11.41 -12.63
N LYS A 61 17.57 -10.59 -13.58
CA LYS A 61 18.93 -10.05 -13.55
C LYS A 61 19.15 -9.12 -12.35
N GLU A 62 18.18 -8.27 -12.06
CA GLU A 62 18.19 -7.31 -10.97
C GLU A 62 18.17 -8.05 -9.62
N LEU A 63 17.30 -9.06 -9.47
CA LEU A 63 17.29 -9.94 -8.30
C LEU A 63 18.64 -10.63 -8.10
N VAL A 64 19.21 -11.26 -9.14
CA VAL A 64 20.53 -11.91 -9.05
C VAL A 64 21.61 -10.92 -8.62
N THR A 65 21.57 -9.69 -9.13
CA THR A 65 22.52 -8.62 -8.76
C THR A 65 22.40 -8.28 -7.27
N ILE A 66 21.17 -8.16 -6.75
CA ILE A 66 20.92 -7.96 -5.32
C ILE A 66 21.47 -9.15 -4.50
N LEU A 67 21.13 -10.39 -4.86
CA LEU A 67 21.52 -11.59 -4.11
C LEU A 67 23.03 -11.75 -4.02
N LYS A 68 23.75 -11.53 -5.14
CA LYS A 68 25.22 -11.56 -5.17
C LYS A 68 25.81 -10.44 -4.31
N THR A 69 25.32 -9.22 -4.46
CA THR A 69 25.83 -8.05 -3.73
C THR A 69 25.58 -8.18 -2.23
N ALA A 70 24.46 -8.78 -1.82
CA ALA A 70 24.14 -9.07 -0.43
C ALA A 70 24.92 -10.28 0.13
N GLY A 71 25.72 -10.97 -0.69
CA GLY A 71 26.48 -12.18 -0.32
C GLY A 71 25.61 -13.41 -0.05
N LEU A 72 24.38 -13.44 -0.54
CA LEU A 72 23.44 -14.54 -0.33
C LEU A 72 23.69 -15.71 -1.28
N VAL A 73 24.25 -15.43 -2.46
CA VAL A 73 24.61 -16.44 -3.45
C VAL A 73 26.02 -16.19 -4.01
N ASP A 74 26.67 -17.27 -4.43
CA ASP A 74 27.97 -17.23 -5.09
C ASP A 74 27.86 -16.94 -6.61
N ASP A 75 28.99 -17.07 -7.32
CA ASP A 75 29.00 -16.84 -8.77
C ASP A 75 28.23 -17.88 -9.58
N ALA A 76 28.04 -19.09 -9.05
CA ALA A 76 27.23 -20.15 -9.61
C ALA A 76 25.75 -20.04 -9.19
N LEU A 77 25.38 -19.00 -8.45
CA LEU A 77 24.06 -18.79 -7.87
C LEU A 77 23.65 -19.89 -6.88
N ALA A 78 24.62 -20.54 -6.24
CA ALA A 78 24.37 -21.43 -5.11
C ALA A 78 24.34 -20.62 -3.81
N TRP A 79 23.53 -21.05 -2.84
CA TRP A 79 23.46 -20.38 -1.54
C TRP A 79 24.84 -20.27 -0.87
N SER A 80 25.24 -19.04 -0.55
CA SER A 80 26.46 -18.70 0.17
C SER A 80 26.21 -17.84 1.42
N GLY A 81 24.95 -17.53 1.72
CA GLY A 81 24.55 -16.65 2.81
C GLY A 81 24.73 -17.23 4.23
N GLY A 82 25.22 -18.47 4.36
CA GLY A 82 25.38 -19.15 5.64
C GLY A 82 24.06 -19.24 6.40
N THR A 83 24.04 -18.74 7.63
CA THR A 83 22.84 -18.70 8.50
C THR A 83 21.97 -17.46 8.30
N ALA A 84 22.21 -16.66 7.25
CA ALA A 84 21.36 -15.51 6.95
C ALA A 84 19.95 -15.95 6.53
N HIS A 85 18.98 -15.06 6.72
CA HIS A 85 17.63 -15.23 6.22
C HIS A 85 17.38 -14.26 5.07
N LEU A 86 16.92 -14.77 3.92
CA LEU A 86 16.34 -13.96 2.85
C LEU A 86 14.81 -13.98 3.00
N ILE A 87 14.16 -12.83 2.87
CA ILE A 87 12.69 -12.76 2.77
C ILE A 87 12.27 -11.97 1.53
N SER A 88 11.42 -12.59 0.70
CA SER A 88 10.69 -11.88 -0.35
C SER A 88 9.29 -11.54 0.17
N VAL A 89 8.89 -10.27 0.11
CA VAL A 89 7.55 -9.85 0.56
C VAL A 89 6.44 -10.13 -0.45
N GLY A 90 6.75 -10.58 -1.67
CA GLY A 90 5.77 -10.93 -2.70
C GLY A 90 6.10 -10.35 -4.07
N ASP A 91 5.22 -10.63 -5.04
CA ASP A 91 5.29 -10.16 -6.44
C ASP A 91 6.61 -10.53 -7.13
N LEU A 92 6.86 -11.83 -7.18
CA LEU A 92 7.96 -12.40 -7.97
C LEU A 92 7.62 -12.39 -9.48
N LEU A 93 6.33 -12.46 -9.80
CA LEU A 93 5.76 -12.68 -11.13
C LEU A 93 5.28 -11.39 -11.81
N ASP A 94 4.88 -11.54 -13.08
CA ASP A 94 4.29 -10.53 -13.96
C ASP A 94 5.22 -9.35 -14.33
N ARG A 95 4.77 -8.56 -15.31
CA ARG A 95 5.43 -7.40 -15.93
C ARG A 95 6.68 -7.75 -16.73
N GLY A 96 7.67 -8.39 -16.10
CA GLY A 96 8.89 -8.87 -16.73
C GLY A 96 8.69 -10.18 -17.48
N ASP A 97 9.66 -10.57 -18.30
CA ASP A 97 9.60 -11.82 -19.07
C ASP A 97 10.18 -13.03 -18.29
N ASP A 98 11.02 -12.78 -17.28
CA ASP A 98 11.83 -13.84 -16.63
C ASP A 98 11.23 -14.37 -15.32
N SER A 99 9.93 -14.20 -15.10
CA SER A 99 9.21 -14.63 -13.88
C SER A 99 9.42 -16.12 -13.56
N ARG A 100 9.41 -17.00 -14.56
CA ARG A 100 9.70 -18.43 -14.37
C ARG A 100 11.09 -18.66 -13.77
N GLN A 101 12.11 -17.93 -14.25
CA GLN A 101 13.48 -18.05 -13.74
C GLN A 101 13.61 -17.54 -12.30
N VAL A 102 12.87 -16.48 -11.97
CA VAL A 102 12.78 -15.96 -10.59
C VAL A 102 12.19 -17.03 -9.67
N MET A 103 11.07 -17.64 -10.04
CA MET A 103 10.41 -18.69 -9.27
C MET A 103 11.32 -19.90 -9.06
N ASP A 104 11.92 -20.42 -10.14
CA ASP A 104 12.85 -21.55 -10.09
C ASP A 104 14.05 -21.27 -9.15
N LEU A 105 14.60 -20.06 -9.21
CA LEU A 105 15.68 -19.64 -8.34
C LEU A 105 15.25 -19.60 -6.86
N MET A 106 14.12 -18.94 -6.55
CA MET A 106 13.65 -18.80 -5.18
C MET A 106 13.26 -20.15 -4.56
N MET A 107 12.62 -21.03 -5.33
CA MET A 107 12.31 -22.41 -4.92
C MET A 107 13.58 -23.21 -4.60
N ARG A 108 14.60 -23.14 -5.46
CA ARG A 108 15.88 -23.82 -5.24
C ARG A 108 16.61 -23.28 -4.01
N LEU A 109 16.73 -21.95 -3.89
CA LEU A 109 17.42 -21.31 -2.76
C LEU A 109 16.73 -21.59 -1.43
N THR A 110 15.41 -21.81 -1.40
CA THR A 110 14.69 -22.25 -0.19
C THR A 110 15.28 -23.54 0.38
N SER A 111 15.59 -24.51 -0.48
CA SER A 111 16.17 -25.79 -0.06
C SER A 111 17.66 -25.64 0.31
N GLU A 112 18.42 -24.90 -0.49
CA GLU A 112 19.86 -24.70 -0.26
C GLU A 112 20.16 -23.92 1.02
N ALA A 113 19.41 -22.85 1.30
CA ALA A 113 19.55 -22.05 2.51
C ALA A 113 19.26 -22.87 3.77
N SER A 114 18.17 -23.64 3.76
CA SER A 114 17.81 -24.51 4.88
C SER A 114 18.90 -25.55 5.17
N ALA A 115 19.48 -26.15 4.13
CA ALA A 115 20.58 -27.11 4.28
C ALA A 115 21.86 -26.48 4.87
N ALA A 116 22.07 -25.17 4.67
CA ALA A 116 23.20 -24.42 5.21
C ALA A 116 22.94 -23.81 6.60
N GLY A 117 21.75 -24.00 7.18
CA GLY A 117 21.35 -23.42 8.46
C GLY A 117 20.84 -21.97 8.39
N GLY A 118 20.59 -21.46 7.18
CA GLY A 118 19.85 -20.22 6.93
C GLY A 118 18.42 -20.51 6.47
N ALA A 119 17.75 -19.52 5.86
CA ALA A 119 16.42 -19.71 5.29
C ALA A 119 16.13 -18.74 4.14
N VAL A 120 15.23 -19.16 3.25
CA VAL A 120 14.51 -18.25 2.34
C VAL A 120 13.04 -18.31 2.68
N HIS A 121 12.45 -17.16 2.97
CA HIS A 121 11.04 -16.95 3.20
C HIS A 121 10.44 -16.27 1.97
N VAL A 122 9.37 -16.81 1.42
CA VAL A 122 8.65 -16.18 0.31
C VAL A 122 7.21 -15.97 0.74
N LEU A 123 6.73 -14.74 0.65
CA LEU A 123 5.34 -14.40 0.93
C LEU A 123 4.54 -14.34 -0.37
N LEU A 124 3.24 -14.57 -0.26
CA LEU A 124 2.30 -14.34 -1.36
C LEU A 124 2.08 -12.83 -1.55
N GLY A 125 2.47 -12.32 -2.72
CA GLY A 125 2.03 -11.03 -3.23
C GLY A 125 0.71 -11.13 -3.97
N ASN A 126 0.22 -10.00 -4.47
CA ASN A 126 -1.04 -9.99 -5.21
C ASN A 126 -0.88 -10.66 -6.58
N HIS A 127 0.29 -10.58 -7.21
CA HIS A 127 0.53 -11.20 -8.51
C HIS A 127 0.61 -12.73 -8.43
N GLU A 128 1.06 -13.29 -7.30
CA GLU A 128 0.94 -14.73 -7.06
C GLU A 128 -0.54 -15.16 -6.96
N ILE A 129 -1.37 -14.39 -6.25
CA ILE A 129 -2.82 -14.67 -6.16
C ILE A 129 -3.47 -14.59 -7.54
N MET A 130 -3.25 -13.48 -8.25
CA MET A 130 -3.81 -13.22 -9.57
C MET A 130 -3.49 -14.33 -10.58
N ASN A 131 -2.24 -14.78 -10.64
CA ASN A 131 -1.84 -15.85 -11.56
C ASN A 131 -2.52 -17.18 -11.25
N MET A 132 -2.64 -17.51 -9.96
CA MET A 132 -3.34 -18.73 -9.50
C MET A 132 -4.84 -18.68 -9.82
N THR A 133 -5.50 -17.55 -9.61
CA THR A 133 -6.95 -17.40 -9.79
C THR A 133 -7.33 -17.18 -11.26
N GLY A 134 -6.42 -16.68 -12.09
CA GLY A 134 -6.68 -16.44 -13.52
C GLY A 134 -6.88 -15.00 -13.92
N ASP A 135 -6.48 -14.06 -13.08
CA ASP A 135 -6.26 -12.71 -13.51
C ASP A 135 -4.86 -12.58 -14.11
N LEU A 136 -4.78 -12.54 -15.45
CA LEU A 136 -3.52 -12.57 -16.18
C LEU A 136 -3.22 -11.25 -16.89
N ARG A 137 -3.84 -10.15 -16.42
CA ARG A 137 -3.73 -8.83 -17.07
C ARG A 137 -2.31 -8.29 -17.15
N TYR A 138 -1.41 -8.76 -16.28
CA TYR A 138 -0.03 -8.27 -16.18
C TYR A 138 1.04 -9.27 -16.63
N VAL A 139 0.65 -10.47 -17.05
CA VAL A 139 1.57 -11.47 -17.58
C VAL A 139 2.10 -11.00 -18.93
N SER A 140 3.42 -10.93 -19.07
CA SER A 140 4.05 -10.53 -20.32
C SER A 140 4.00 -11.65 -21.38
N PRO A 141 4.05 -11.32 -22.67
CA PRO A 141 4.17 -12.35 -23.71
C PRO A 141 5.43 -13.22 -23.56
N GLY A 142 6.55 -12.66 -23.09
CA GLY A 142 7.78 -13.41 -22.86
C GLY A 142 7.66 -14.37 -21.68
N GLU A 143 6.95 -13.95 -20.61
CA GLU A 143 6.62 -14.84 -19.50
C GLU A 143 5.79 -16.02 -19.98
N PHE A 144 4.71 -15.82 -20.74
CA PHE A 144 3.93 -16.93 -21.31
C PHE A 144 4.80 -17.88 -22.14
N ALA A 145 5.63 -17.33 -23.03
CA ALA A 145 6.50 -18.12 -23.90
C ALA A 145 7.43 -19.05 -23.11
N SER A 146 7.85 -18.63 -21.90
CA SER A 146 8.69 -19.45 -21.03
C SER A 146 8.02 -20.74 -20.57
N TYR A 147 6.69 -20.90 -20.68
CA TYR A 147 5.92 -22.09 -20.31
C TYR A 147 5.49 -22.97 -21.50
N ALA A 148 6.01 -22.71 -22.70
CA ALA A 148 5.63 -23.45 -23.90
C ALA A 148 5.95 -24.97 -23.82
N ASP A 149 6.94 -25.37 -23.03
CA ASP A 149 7.29 -26.77 -22.74
C ASP A 149 6.24 -27.50 -21.89
N LEU A 150 5.40 -26.76 -21.15
CA LEU A 150 4.31 -27.30 -20.32
C LEU A 150 2.95 -27.25 -21.02
N GLU A 151 2.88 -26.75 -22.25
CA GLU A 151 1.64 -26.58 -22.99
C GLU A 151 1.17 -27.89 -23.62
N ASP A 152 0.03 -28.40 -23.15
CA ASP A 152 -0.63 -29.57 -23.75
C ASP A 152 -1.29 -29.18 -25.09
N ALA A 153 -0.81 -29.79 -26.17
CA ALA A 153 -1.33 -29.58 -27.52
C ALA A 153 -2.83 -29.92 -27.65
N ALA A 154 -3.33 -30.90 -26.90
CA ALA A 154 -4.75 -31.26 -26.90
C ALA A 154 -5.60 -30.16 -26.23
N VAL A 155 -5.13 -29.59 -25.13
CA VAL A 155 -5.79 -28.47 -24.44
C VAL A 155 -5.84 -27.25 -25.35
N ARG A 156 -4.72 -26.89 -25.98
CA ARG A 156 -4.66 -25.77 -26.94
C ARG A 156 -5.59 -25.98 -28.13
N SER A 157 -5.61 -27.20 -28.69
CA SER A 157 -6.49 -27.55 -29.82
C SER A 157 -7.97 -27.47 -29.44
N ALA A 158 -8.33 -27.91 -28.22
CA ALA A 158 -9.69 -27.81 -27.71
C ALA A 158 -10.11 -26.35 -27.48
N ALA A 159 -9.21 -25.50 -26.99
CA ALA A 159 -9.47 -24.07 -26.83
C ALA A 159 -9.65 -23.38 -28.19
N LEU A 160 -8.82 -23.70 -29.18
CA LEU A 160 -8.99 -23.20 -30.54
C LEU A 160 -10.36 -23.59 -31.12
N ALA A 161 -10.82 -24.83 -30.88
CA ALA A 161 -12.15 -25.26 -31.31
C ALA A 161 -13.30 -24.51 -30.62
N ARG A 162 -13.11 -24.02 -29.38
CA ARG A 162 -14.09 -23.20 -28.64
C ARG A 162 -14.08 -21.72 -29.04
N TYR A 163 -12.94 -21.17 -29.45
CA TYR A 163 -12.71 -19.74 -29.70
C TYR A 163 -13.45 -19.14 -30.93
N THR A 164 -14.41 -19.87 -31.52
CA THR A 164 -15.25 -19.50 -32.68
C THR A 164 -14.73 -19.93 -34.05
N ALA A 165 -15.67 -20.19 -34.96
CA ALA A 165 -15.41 -20.62 -36.33
C ALA A 165 -14.94 -19.50 -37.29
N ALA A 166 -14.88 -18.24 -36.85
CA ALA A 166 -14.58 -17.06 -37.69
C ALA A 166 -13.26 -16.35 -37.33
N ALA A 167 -12.60 -16.73 -36.23
CA ALA A 167 -11.33 -16.16 -35.81
C ALA A 167 -10.16 -16.80 -36.56
N THR A 168 -9.13 -16.00 -36.89
CA THR A 168 -7.90 -16.53 -37.48
C THR A 168 -6.98 -17.12 -36.41
N ASP A 169 -6.06 -18.01 -36.79
CA ASP A 169 -4.99 -18.49 -35.90
C ASP A 169 -4.19 -17.34 -35.26
N ALA A 170 -4.08 -16.21 -35.97
CA ALA A 170 -3.43 -15.00 -35.47
C ALA A 170 -4.26 -14.25 -34.41
N ASP A 171 -5.59 -14.37 -34.43
CA ASP A 171 -6.46 -13.79 -33.40
C ASP A 171 -6.42 -14.66 -32.14
N PHE A 172 -6.51 -15.99 -32.32
CA PHE A 172 -6.33 -16.94 -31.22
C PHE A 172 -4.96 -16.79 -30.56
N GLY A 173 -3.88 -16.67 -31.34
CA GLY A 173 -2.53 -16.47 -30.82
C GLY A 173 -2.32 -15.11 -30.13
N ARG A 174 -3.15 -14.10 -30.41
CA ARG A 174 -3.15 -12.81 -29.70
C ARG A 174 -3.86 -12.89 -28.35
N SER A 175 -4.96 -13.63 -28.27
CA SER A 175 -5.67 -13.87 -27.00
C SER A 175 -4.96 -14.91 -26.11
N TYR A 176 -4.36 -15.92 -26.73
CA TYR A 176 -3.69 -17.05 -26.08
C TYR A 176 -2.32 -17.30 -26.73
N PRO A 177 -1.30 -16.48 -26.36
CA PRO A 177 0.05 -16.62 -26.87
C PRO A 177 0.63 -18.01 -26.61
N ALA A 178 1.75 -18.34 -27.26
CA ALA A 178 2.44 -19.60 -27.04
C ALA A 178 2.80 -19.75 -25.56
N GLY A 179 2.53 -20.93 -24.99
CA GLY A 179 2.75 -21.19 -23.57
C GLY A 179 1.68 -20.66 -22.63
N PHE A 180 0.63 -19.98 -23.11
CA PHE A 180 -0.51 -19.57 -22.28
C PHE A 180 -1.11 -20.75 -21.50
N PHE A 181 -1.40 -21.88 -22.18
CA PHE A 181 -2.02 -23.03 -21.51
C PHE A 181 -1.03 -23.78 -20.62
N GLY A 182 0.25 -23.78 -20.98
CA GLY A 182 1.31 -24.29 -20.11
C GLY A 182 1.45 -23.48 -18.82
N HIS A 183 1.36 -22.16 -18.93
CA HIS A 183 1.31 -21.24 -17.78
C HIS A 183 0.08 -21.56 -16.92
N ARG A 184 -1.13 -21.62 -17.49
CA ARG A 184 -2.34 -21.99 -16.70
C ARG A 184 -2.18 -23.31 -15.97
N ALA A 185 -1.63 -24.32 -16.63
CA ALA A 185 -1.40 -25.63 -16.03
C ALA A 185 -0.42 -25.56 -14.85
N ALA A 186 0.64 -24.74 -14.99
CA ALA A 186 1.71 -24.64 -14.01
C ALA A 186 1.29 -23.97 -12.69
N PHE A 187 0.25 -23.13 -12.72
CA PHE A 187 -0.30 -22.41 -11.58
C PHE A 187 -1.57 -23.05 -10.97
N THR A 188 -2.01 -24.20 -11.47
CA THR A 188 -3.08 -24.98 -10.82
C THR A 188 -2.60 -25.63 -9.52
N GLU A 189 -3.52 -26.15 -8.69
CA GLU A 189 -3.16 -26.87 -7.45
C GLU A 189 -2.24 -28.07 -7.69
N ASP A 190 -2.25 -28.63 -8.90
CA ASP A 190 -1.40 -29.74 -9.32
C ASP A 190 -0.15 -29.32 -10.09
N GLY A 191 -0.08 -28.06 -10.51
CA GLY A 191 1.06 -27.49 -11.20
C GLY A 191 2.27 -27.33 -10.27
N PRO A 192 3.50 -27.36 -10.81
CA PRO A 192 4.72 -27.21 -10.01
C PRO A 192 4.76 -25.93 -9.18
N TYR A 193 4.34 -24.79 -9.75
CA TYR A 193 4.36 -23.50 -9.04
C TYR A 193 3.15 -23.34 -8.14
N GLY A 194 1.95 -23.73 -8.59
CA GLY A 194 0.74 -23.66 -7.75
C GLY A 194 0.87 -24.50 -6.47
N ARG A 195 1.44 -25.70 -6.55
CA ARG A 195 1.75 -26.52 -5.36
C ARG A 195 2.66 -25.80 -4.38
N TRP A 196 3.70 -25.14 -4.88
CA TRP A 196 4.65 -24.42 -4.02
C TRP A 196 4.01 -23.17 -3.41
N LEU A 197 3.35 -22.34 -4.21
CA LEU A 197 2.68 -21.11 -3.78
C LEU A 197 1.63 -21.39 -2.69
N LEU A 198 0.88 -22.49 -2.79
CA LEU A 198 -0.10 -22.92 -1.79
C LEU A 198 0.50 -23.32 -0.43
N THR A 199 1.84 -23.39 -0.31
CA THR A 199 2.54 -23.59 0.97
C THR A 199 2.99 -22.28 1.61
N LEU A 200 2.94 -21.17 0.88
CA LEU A 200 3.51 -19.91 1.31
C LEU A 200 2.54 -19.12 2.20
N PRO A 201 3.05 -18.42 3.23
CA PRO A 201 2.25 -17.50 4.02
C PRO A 201 2.04 -16.15 3.30
N SER A 202 1.04 -15.37 3.71
CA SER A 202 0.89 -13.97 3.28
C SER A 202 1.59 -13.00 4.22
N ILE A 203 1.80 -13.40 5.48
CA ILE A 203 2.43 -12.60 6.53
C ILE A 203 3.46 -13.47 7.25
N ALA A 204 4.64 -12.93 7.48
CA ALA A 204 5.64 -13.53 8.34
C ALA A 204 6.13 -12.55 9.41
N ARG A 205 6.65 -13.08 10.52
CA ARG A 205 7.35 -12.32 11.55
C ARG A 205 8.73 -12.91 11.76
N LEU A 206 9.76 -12.10 11.55
CA LEU A 206 11.15 -12.46 11.84
C LEU A 206 11.67 -11.49 12.91
N ASN A 207 12.09 -12.04 14.06
CA ASN A 207 12.43 -11.27 15.27
C ASN A 207 11.27 -10.36 15.73
N ASP A 208 11.48 -9.05 15.69
CA ASP A 208 10.59 -7.96 16.07
C ASP A 208 9.90 -7.32 14.85
N THR A 209 10.06 -7.88 13.65
CA THR A 209 9.62 -7.27 12.39
C THR A 209 8.63 -8.17 11.67
N VAL A 210 7.48 -7.61 11.29
CA VAL A 210 6.49 -8.25 10.42
C VAL A 210 6.83 -7.93 8.97
N PHE A 211 6.59 -8.89 8.08
CA PHE A 211 6.77 -8.79 6.65
C PHE A 211 5.45 -9.18 5.98
N VAL A 212 5.02 -8.36 5.03
CA VAL A 212 3.76 -8.54 4.30
C VAL A 212 3.87 -7.81 2.97
N HIS A 213 3.18 -8.29 1.93
CA HIS A 213 3.26 -7.67 0.61
C HIS A 213 2.70 -6.24 0.58
N GLY A 214 1.39 -6.07 0.81
CA GLY A 214 0.72 -4.78 0.80
C GLY A 214 0.78 -4.07 2.14
N GLY A 215 0.17 -4.68 3.17
CA GLY A 215 0.12 -4.05 4.49
C GLY A 215 -0.81 -4.73 5.49
N LEU A 216 -0.94 -4.09 6.66
CA LEU A 216 -1.68 -4.61 7.82
C LEU A 216 -2.94 -3.78 8.06
N ALA A 217 -4.07 -4.23 7.53
CA ALA A 217 -5.36 -3.58 7.77
C ALA A 217 -5.88 -3.89 9.19
N ALA A 218 -6.66 -2.97 9.76
CA ALA A 218 -7.11 -3.00 11.16
C ALA A 218 -7.82 -4.30 11.58
N TRP A 219 -8.54 -4.97 10.67
CA TRP A 219 -9.24 -6.22 10.97
C TRP A 219 -8.28 -7.34 11.40
N MET A 220 -7.02 -7.30 10.96
CA MET A 220 -6.01 -8.32 11.27
C MET A 220 -5.60 -8.32 12.74
N GLY A 221 -5.70 -7.17 13.44
CA GLY A 221 -5.40 -7.04 14.87
C GLY A 221 -6.35 -7.84 15.78
N LYS A 222 -7.40 -8.45 15.21
CA LYS A 222 -8.31 -9.36 15.91
C LYS A 222 -7.83 -10.81 15.91
N TYR A 223 -6.83 -11.15 15.11
CA TYR A 223 -6.42 -12.53 14.81
C TYR A 223 -4.93 -12.73 15.09
N SER A 224 -4.47 -13.98 15.20
CA SER A 224 -3.03 -14.27 15.15
C SER A 224 -2.53 -14.25 13.70
N ILE A 225 -1.22 -14.12 13.48
CA ILE A 225 -0.61 -14.24 12.14
C ILE A 225 -1.04 -15.55 11.47
N ASP A 226 -1.01 -16.66 12.21
CA ASP A 226 -1.40 -17.97 11.68
C ASP A 226 -2.86 -18.02 11.27
N ASP A 227 -3.76 -17.38 12.01
CA ASP A 227 -5.19 -17.34 11.66
C ASP A 227 -5.43 -16.49 10.42
N VAL A 228 -4.72 -15.38 10.25
CA VAL A 228 -4.78 -14.56 9.03
C VAL A 228 -4.27 -15.37 7.83
N ASN A 229 -3.09 -16.00 7.96
CA ASN A 229 -2.51 -16.82 6.90
C ASN A 229 -3.41 -18.01 6.53
N LYS A 230 -3.97 -18.72 7.51
CA LYS A 230 -4.92 -19.84 7.30
C LYS A 230 -6.17 -19.36 6.58
N ARG A 231 -6.70 -18.20 6.96
CA ARG A 231 -7.88 -17.63 6.32
C ARG A 231 -7.64 -17.36 4.85
N ILE A 232 -6.59 -16.60 4.52
CA ILE A 232 -6.27 -16.24 3.13
C ILE A 232 -5.99 -17.48 2.29
N ASN A 233 -5.20 -18.43 2.80
CA ASN A 233 -4.93 -19.69 2.10
C ASN A 233 -6.19 -20.55 1.89
N SER A 234 -7.10 -20.58 2.88
CA SER A 234 -8.37 -21.30 2.76
C SER A 234 -9.27 -20.68 1.68
N GLU A 235 -9.38 -19.35 1.67
CA GLU A 235 -10.15 -18.63 0.64
C GLU A 235 -9.59 -18.90 -0.76
N LEU A 236 -8.26 -18.90 -0.93
CA LEU A 236 -7.61 -19.22 -2.21
C LEU A 236 -7.85 -20.66 -2.65
N ARG A 237 -7.68 -21.64 -1.76
CA ARG A 237 -7.94 -23.06 -2.06
C ARG A 237 -9.41 -23.31 -2.42
N ASN A 238 -10.33 -22.64 -1.73
CA ASN A 238 -11.75 -22.74 -2.04
C ASN A 238 -12.06 -22.20 -3.45
N PHE A 239 -11.41 -21.11 -3.85
CA PHE A 239 -11.52 -20.58 -5.21
C PHE A 239 -11.03 -21.62 -6.24
N LEU A 240 -9.83 -22.16 -6.03
CA LEU A 240 -9.19 -23.10 -6.96
C LEU A 240 -9.98 -24.41 -7.07
N ALA A 241 -10.46 -24.94 -5.95
CA ALA A 241 -11.32 -26.13 -5.93
C ALA A 241 -12.65 -25.90 -6.65
N ALA A 242 -13.31 -24.75 -6.41
CA ALA A 242 -14.55 -24.40 -7.09
C ALA A 242 -14.34 -24.27 -8.60
N ARG A 243 -13.24 -23.63 -9.02
CA ARG A 243 -12.85 -23.55 -10.43
C ARG A 243 -12.63 -24.94 -11.04
N GLN A 244 -11.90 -25.82 -10.36
CA GLN A 244 -11.62 -27.16 -10.85
C GLN A 244 -12.92 -27.95 -11.10
N ILE A 245 -13.85 -27.92 -10.14
CA ILE A 245 -15.17 -28.56 -10.28
C ILE A 245 -15.91 -28.06 -11.53
N LEU A 246 -15.91 -26.74 -11.76
CA LEU A 246 -16.62 -26.14 -12.89
C LEU A 246 -15.96 -26.44 -14.23
N VAL A 247 -14.63 -26.52 -14.28
CA VAL A 247 -13.87 -26.92 -15.47
C VAL A 247 -14.09 -28.39 -15.80
N GLU A 248 -14.05 -29.28 -14.80
CA GLU A 248 -14.30 -30.72 -14.98
C GLU A 248 -15.74 -31.01 -15.44
N ALA A 249 -16.70 -30.21 -14.97
CA ALA A 249 -18.09 -30.27 -15.42
C ALA A 249 -18.30 -29.68 -16.83
N GLY A 250 -17.28 -29.09 -17.44
CA GLY A 250 -17.36 -28.45 -18.76
C GLY A 250 -18.18 -27.16 -18.79
N GLN A 251 -18.46 -26.56 -17.64
CA GLN A 251 -19.17 -25.27 -17.54
C GLN A 251 -18.22 -24.09 -17.79
N PHE A 252 -16.95 -24.25 -17.40
CA PHE A 252 -15.87 -23.30 -17.63
C PHE A 252 -14.68 -24.01 -18.28
N ALA A 253 -13.69 -23.23 -18.73
CA ALA A 253 -12.48 -23.76 -19.33
C ALA A 253 -11.23 -23.28 -18.58
N ILE A 254 -10.08 -23.87 -18.87
CA ILE A 254 -8.83 -23.50 -18.21
C ILE A 254 -8.41 -22.06 -18.51
N GLU A 255 -8.81 -21.54 -19.67
CA GLU A 255 -8.63 -20.15 -20.09
C GLU A 255 -9.60 -19.15 -19.45
N SER A 256 -10.64 -19.62 -18.74
CA SER A 256 -11.57 -18.73 -18.04
C SER A 256 -10.83 -17.88 -17.00
N SER A 257 -11.19 -16.60 -16.97
CA SER A 257 -10.63 -15.59 -16.09
C SER A 257 -11.23 -15.66 -14.69
N GLU A 258 -10.55 -15.03 -13.73
CA GLU A 258 -11.08 -14.84 -12.38
C GLU A 258 -12.44 -14.13 -12.39
N GLU A 259 -12.56 -13.04 -13.13
CA GLU A 259 -13.77 -12.21 -13.17
C GLU A 259 -14.97 -12.97 -13.75
N GLU A 260 -14.79 -13.81 -14.78
CA GLU A 260 -15.86 -14.65 -15.32
C GLU A 260 -16.39 -15.64 -14.28
N LEU A 261 -15.50 -16.24 -13.49
CA LEU A 261 -15.86 -17.20 -12.44
C LEU A 261 -16.57 -16.50 -11.28
N LEU A 262 -16.05 -15.36 -10.81
CA LEU A 262 -16.67 -14.57 -9.75
C LEU A 262 -18.04 -14.03 -10.18
N GLN A 263 -18.18 -13.54 -11.42
CA GLN A 263 -19.46 -13.10 -11.97
C GLN A 263 -20.49 -14.22 -11.97
N ALA A 264 -20.13 -15.41 -12.42
CA ALA A 264 -21.06 -16.55 -12.40
C ALA A 264 -21.50 -16.93 -10.98
N GLY A 265 -20.60 -16.79 -10.00
CA GLY A 265 -20.97 -16.93 -8.59
C GLY A 265 -21.94 -15.85 -8.10
N ARG A 266 -21.76 -14.60 -8.52
CA ARG A 266 -22.68 -13.49 -8.22
C ARG A 266 -24.06 -13.74 -8.84
N ASP A 267 -24.11 -14.14 -10.10
CA ASP A 267 -25.36 -14.46 -10.82
C ASP A 267 -26.12 -15.62 -10.15
N PHE A 268 -25.38 -16.64 -9.69
CA PHE A 268 -25.96 -17.74 -8.92
C PHE A 268 -26.56 -17.27 -7.59
N LEU A 269 -25.87 -16.43 -6.82
CA LEU A 269 -26.40 -15.88 -5.57
C LEU A 269 -27.59 -14.92 -5.78
N ALA A 270 -27.64 -14.25 -6.93
CA ALA A 270 -28.77 -13.41 -7.34
C ALA A 270 -29.99 -14.23 -7.81
N GLY A 271 -29.86 -15.54 -7.95
CA GLY A 271 -30.92 -16.43 -8.43
C GLY A 271 -31.14 -16.37 -9.95
N GLU A 272 -30.16 -15.84 -10.69
CA GLU A 272 -30.19 -15.78 -12.16
C GLU A 272 -29.86 -17.14 -12.79
N VAL A 273 -29.18 -18.00 -12.04
CA VAL A 273 -28.92 -19.40 -12.39
C VAL A 273 -29.79 -20.31 -11.51
N ALA A 274 -30.54 -21.22 -12.13
CA ALA A 274 -31.42 -22.13 -11.39
C ALA A 274 -30.62 -23.17 -10.59
N GLU A 275 -30.86 -23.24 -9.28
CA GLU A 275 -30.26 -24.25 -8.40
C GLU A 275 -30.83 -25.65 -8.71
N THR A 276 -29.93 -26.62 -8.92
CA THR A 276 -30.23 -28.01 -9.30
C THR A 276 -29.84 -29.02 -8.21
N GLY A 277 -29.20 -28.57 -7.12
CA GLY A 277 -28.69 -29.39 -6.02
C GLY A 277 -27.35 -30.07 -6.32
N THR A 278 -26.59 -29.60 -7.30
CA THR A 278 -25.37 -30.27 -7.81
C THR A 278 -24.08 -29.83 -7.13
N GLU A 279 -22.98 -30.52 -7.43
CA GLU A 279 -21.64 -30.09 -7.01
C GLU A 279 -21.20 -28.77 -7.66
N THR A 280 -21.62 -28.53 -8.91
CA THR A 280 -21.40 -27.25 -9.59
C THR A 280 -22.16 -26.10 -8.93
N ASP A 281 -23.37 -26.33 -8.38
CA ASP A 281 -24.09 -25.30 -7.62
C ASP A 281 -23.33 -24.91 -6.34
N ARG A 282 -22.73 -25.89 -5.65
CA ARG A 282 -21.88 -25.63 -4.48
C ARG A 282 -20.62 -24.83 -4.86
N ALA A 283 -20.03 -25.12 -6.01
CA ALA A 283 -18.89 -24.36 -6.54
C ALA A 283 -19.28 -22.91 -6.88
N LEU A 284 -20.37 -22.69 -7.62
CA LEU A 284 -20.88 -21.35 -7.94
C LEU A 284 -21.22 -20.54 -6.68
N LYS A 285 -21.90 -21.17 -5.71
CA LYS A 285 -22.16 -20.55 -4.41
C LYS A 285 -20.88 -20.15 -3.69
N THR A 286 -19.85 -20.99 -3.74
CA THR A 286 -18.54 -20.71 -3.12
C THR A 286 -17.89 -19.49 -3.76
N LEU A 287 -17.87 -19.42 -5.11
CA LEU A 287 -17.34 -18.26 -5.84
C LEU A 287 -18.09 -16.97 -5.50
N GLY A 288 -19.43 -17.02 -5.45
CA GLY A 288 -20.24 -15.85 -5.09
C GLY A 288 -19.97 -15.35 -3.66
N LEU A 289 -19.68 -16.25 -2.72
CA LEU A 289 -19.29 -15.86 -1.36
C LEU A 289 -17.86 -15.33 -1.30
N LEU A 290 -16.96 -15.84 -2.15
CA LEU A 290 -15.56 -15.42 -2.20
C LEU A 290 -15.39 -14.04 -2.83
N ASP A 291 -16.27 -13.62 -3.73
CA ASP A 291 -16.29 -12.28 -4.32
C ASP A 291 -16.25 -11.15 -3.26
N GLN A 292 -16.83 -11.40 -2.09
CA GLN A 292 -16.86 -10.46 -0.96
C GLN A 292 -15.88 -10.87 0.17
N ALA A 293 -15.04 -11.87 -0.06
CA ALA A 293 -14.07 -12.37 0.92
C ALA A 293 -12.83 -11.48 1.01
N ARG A 294 -11.96 -11.78 1.99
CA ARG A 294 -10.77 -10.96 2.24
C ARG A 294 -9.72 -11.14 1.17
N LEU A 295 -9.65 -12.31 0.54
CA LEU A 295 -8.71 -12.60 -0.54
C LEU A 295 -8.76 -11.55 -1.65
N PHE A 296 -9.94 -11.09 -2.07
CA PHE A 296 -10.08 -10.14 -3.18
C PHE A 296 -10.31 -8.70 -2.72
N SER A 297 -10.27 -8.42 -1.42
CA SER A 297 -10.56 -7.09 -0.90
C SER A 297 -9.31 -6.21 -0.89
N SER A 298 -9.50 -4.89 -1.00
CA SER A 298 -8.42 -3.90 -0.84
C SER A 298 -7.81 -3.86 0.57
N GLU A 299 -8.41 -4.56 1.54
CA GLU A 299 -7.89 -4.74 2.90
C GLU A 299 -7.18 -6.10 3.09
N ALA A 300 -6.98 -6.86 2.01
CA ALA A 300 -6.17 -8.07 2.05
C ALA A 300 -4.70 -7.73 2.35
N PRO A 301 -3.94 -8.65 2.98
CA PRO A 301 -2.51 -8.44 3.24
C PRO A 301 -1.72 -8.08 1.98
N HIS A 302 -2.16 -8.52 0.81
CA HIS A 302 -1.47 -8.33 -0.46
C HIS A 302 -1.96 -7.12 -1.29
N TRP A 303 -3.04 -6.45 -0.90
CA TRP A 303 -3.56 -5.27 -1.63
C TRP A 303 -3.58 -3.99 -0.81
N TYR A 304 -3.50 -4.09 0.52
CA TYR A 304 -3.67 -2.94 1.40
C TYR A 304 -2.52 -1.94 1.27
N ARG A 305 -2.81 -0.70 0.87
CA ARG A 305 -1.83 0.40 0.72
C ARG A 305 -2.01 1.47 1.78
N GLY A 306 -2.88 1.27 2.78
CA GLY A 306 -3.17 2.30 3.77
C GLY A 306 -1.92 2.75 4.53
N LEU A 307 -1.03 1.82 4.88
CA LEU A 307 0.26 2.12 5.51
C LEU A 307 1.14 3.05 4.66
N VAL A 308 1.02 3.00 3.32
CA VAL A 308 1.83 3.77 2.37
C VAL A 308 1.13 5.05 1.90
N ALA A 309 -0.20 5.13 2.02
CA ALA A 309 -1.01 6.21 1.47
C ALA A 309 -1.62 7.12 2.54
N CYS A 310 -2.11 6.56 3.64
CA CYS A 310 -2.93 7.28 4.59
C CYS A 310 -2.13 8.25 5.47
N ASN A 311 -2.87 9.20 6.05
CA ASN A 311 -2.33 10.16 6.98
C ASN A 311 -1.68 9.46 8.18
N THR A 312 -0.47 9.88 8.52
CA THR A 312 0.36 9.28 9.56
C THR A 312 -0.39 9.13 10.89
N ILE A 313 -1.00 10.21 11.38
CA ILE A 313 -1.61 10.24 12.72
C ILE A 313 -2.92 9.43 12.74
N ALA A 314 -3.69 9.46 11.64
CA ALA A 314 -4.93 8.69 11.53
C ALA A 314 -4.69 7.17 11.49
N GLU A 315 -3.57 6.75 10.89
CA GLU A 315 -3.24 5.35 10.63
C GLU A 315 -2.44 4.72 11.78
N LEU A 316 -1.57 5.48 12.45
CA LEU A 316 -0.58 4.94 13.39
C LEU A 316 -1.20 4.09 14.51
N GLY A 317 -2.30 4.54 15.12
CA GLY A 317 -2.94 3.80 16.20
C GLY A 317 -3.55 2.46 15.75
N GLU A 318 -4.00 2.35 14.50
CA GLU A 318 -4.48 1.07 13.95
C GLU A 318 -3.31 0.13 13.70
N LEU A 319 -2.23 0.63 13.12
CA LEU A 319 -1.02 -0.15 12.91
C LEU A 319 -0.45 -0.67 14.23
N GLU A 320 -0.32 0.20 15.25
CA GLU A 320 0.20 -0.17 16.57
C GLU A 320 -0.63 -1.29 17.21
N ALA A 321 -1.96 -1.20 17.13
CA ALA A 321 -2.83 -2.27 17.64
C ALA A 321 -2.60 -3.62 16.92
N VAL A 322 -2.31 -3.61 15.62
CA VAL A 322 -1.99 -4.85 14.88
C VAL A 322 -0.59 -5.35 15.23
N LEU A 323 0.40 -4.46 15.32
CA LEU A 323 1.77 -4.80 15.69
C LEU A 323 1.86 -5.38 17.10
N ASP A 324 1.15 -4.80 18.07
CA ASP A 324 1.01 -5.31 19.43
C ASP A 324 0.40 -6.72 19.42
N LYS A 325 -0.65 -6.93 18.63
CA LYS A 325 -1.27 -8.25 18.46
C LYS A 325 -0.29 -9.27 17.91
N PHE A 326 0.60 -8.85 17.02
CA PHE A 326 1.61 -9.71 16.38
C PHE A 326 2.91 -9.80 17.20
N GLY A 327 3.03 -9.01 18.27
CA GLY A 327 4.20 -8.93 19.14
C GLY A 327 5.44 -8.39 18.41
N ALA A 328 5.25 -7.42 17.51
CA ALA A 328 6.30 -6.85 16.67
C ALA A 328 6.37 -5.33 16.86
N ASP A 329 7.53 -4.75 16.53
CA ASP A 329 7.78 -3.33 16.67
C ASP A 329 7.59 -2.58 15.34
N ARG A 330 7.60 -3.29 14.22
CA ARG A 330 7.54 -2.68 12.88
C ARG A 330 7.05 -3.66 11.81
N VAL A 331 6.71 -3.12 10.65
CA VAL A 331 6.34 -3.86 9.44
C VAL A 331 7.15 -3.41 8.23
N VAL A 332 7.54 -4.37 7.39
CA VAL A 332 8.16 -4.18 6.07
C VAL A 332 7.12 -4.52 4.99
N VAL A 333 6.95 -3.61 4.02
CA VAL A 333 5.95 -3.71 2.95
C VAL A 333 6.55 -3.44 1.56
N GLY A 334 5.96 -4.08 0.54
CA GLY A 334 6.18 -3.85 -0.88
C GLY A 334 4.98 -3.18 -1.55
N HIS A 335 4.56 -3.67 -2.72
CA HIS A 335 3.33 -3.41 -3.48
C HIS A 335 3.10 -1.98 -4.01
N THR A 336 3.58 -0.97 -3.28
CA THR A 336 3.39 0.44 -3.60
C THR A 336 4.76 1.06 -3.87
N PRO A 337 5.13 1.24 -5.15
CA PRO A 337 6.43 1.76 -5.51
C PRO A 337 6.71 3.10 -4.84
N VAL A 338 7.86 3.20 -4.18
CA VAL A 338 8.31 4.44 -3.56
C VAL A 338 8.96 5.33 -4.61
N THR A 339 8.49 6.58 -4.70
CA THR A 339 9.06 7.58 -5.60
C THR A 339 10.57 7.73 -5.41
N GLY A 340 11.32 7.66 -6.52
CA GLY A 340 12.77 7.82 -6.53
C GLY A 340 13.56 6.54 -6.24
N GLY A 341 12.90 5.38 -6.12
CA GLY A 341 13.58 4.08 -6.01
C GLY A 341 14.40 3.93 -4.75
N HIS A 342 14.00 4.56 -3.64
CA HIS A 342 14.70 4.48 -2.36
C HIS A 342 13.85 3.79 -1.31
N ILE A 343 14.46 2.88 -0.56
CA ILE A 343 13.84 2.33 0.65
C ILE A 343 13.63 3.46 1.64
N THR A 344 12.39 3.62 2.07
CA THR A 344 11.98 4.70 2.98
C THR A 344 11.24 4.15 4.17
N ARG A 345 11.15 4.97 5.22
CA ARG A 345 10.35 4.70 6.41
C ARG A 345 9.32 5.79 6.64
N ARG A 346 8.22 5.43 7.27
CA ARG A 346 7.14 6.35 7.70
C ARG A 346 6.48 5.83 8.97
N LEU A 347 5.45 6.55 9.44
CA LEU A 347 4.69 6.16 10.64
C LEU A 347 5.62 5.99 11.84
N ASP A 348 6.41 7.04 12.13
CA ASP A 348 7.39 7.08 13.21
C ASP A 348 8.38 5.89 13.17
N GLY A 349 8.75 5.48 11.95
CA GLY A 349 9.68 4.38 11.67
C GLY A 349 9.08 2.98 11.80
N ARG A 350 7.77 2.85 12.05
CA ARG A 350 7.07 1.57 12.18
C ARG A 350 6.81 0.89 10.84
N VAL A 351 6.83 1.61 9.73
CA VAL A 351 6.64 1.06 8.39
C VAL A 351 7.86 1.32 7.54
N ILE A 352 8.42 0.25 6.98
CA ILE A 352 9.55 0.28 6.05
C ILE A 352 9.04 -0.15 4.68
N MET A 353 9.22 0.69 3.67
CA MET A 353 8.71 0.48 2.32
C MET A 353 9.86 0.12 1.40
N ILE A 354 9.85 -1.10 0.86
CA ILE A 354 10.98 -1.69 0.13
C ILE A 354 10.74 -1.88 -1.38
N ASP A 355 9.51 -1.62 -1.86
CA ASP A 355 9.24 -1.56 -3.30
C ASP A 355 9.96 -0.33 -3.90
N THR A 356 11.10 -0.62 -4.52
CA THR A 356 11.99 0.36 -5.14
C THR A 356 11.86 0.36 -6.66
N ALA A 357 10.76 -0.18 -7.19
CA ALA A 357 10.52 -0.34 -8.61
C ALA A 357 11.67 -1.10 -9.29
N ILE A 358 12.06 -2.25 -8.72
CA ILE A 358 13.23 -3.02 -9.15
C ILE A 358 13.10 -3.47 -10.61
N SER A 359 11.87 -3.77 -11.05
CA SER A 359 11.62 -4.24 -12.41
C SER A 359 11.81 -3.14 -13.45
N PRO A 360 12.53 -3.41 -14.56
CA PRO A 360 12.67 -2.50 -15.70
C PRO A 360 11.33 -2.09 -16.35
N ALA A 361 10.23 -2.77 -16.03
CA ALA A 361 8.88 -2.37 -16.42
C ALA A 361 8.43 -1.05 -15.78
N TYR A 362 9.14 -0.57 -14.75
CA TYR A 362 8.91 0.69 -14.07
C TYR A 362 10.03 1.68 -14.34
N GLU A 363 9.68 2.97 -14.46
CA GLU A 363 10.66 4.04 -14.64
C GLU A 363 11.20 4.55 -13.29
N GLY A 364 12.49 4.91 -13.26
CA GLY A 364 13.10 5.60 -12.10
C GLY A 364 13.38 4.74 -10.87
N GLY A 365 13.24 3.42 -10.97
CA GLY A 365 13.59 2.46 -9.93
C GLY A 365 15.06 2.04 -9.92
N GLN A 366 15.44 1.27 -8.91
CA GLN A 366 16.77 0.64 -8.84
C GLN A 366 16.75 -0.65 -8.00
N PRO A 367 17.62 -1.63 -8.31
CA PRO A 367 17.71 -2.85 -7.51
C PRO A 367 18.22 -2.56 -6.09
N ALA A 368 17.38 -2.82 -5.09
CA ALA A 368 17.71 -2.61 -3.69
C ALA A 368 17.18 -3.73 -2.78
N ALA A 369 17.80 -3.87 -1.61
CA ALA A 369 17.33 -4.73 -0.53
C ALA A 369 17.43 -4.02 0.82
N LEU A 370 16.54 -4.35 1.74
CA LEU A 370 16.65 -3.98 3.14
C LEU A 370 17.55 -4.99 3.86
N VAL A 371 18.54 -4.53 4.60
CA VAL A 371 19.41 -5.38 5.43
C VAL A 371 19.15 -5.04 6.90
N LEU A 372 18.71 -6.05 7.66
CA LEU A 372 18.57 -6.01 9.11
C LEU A 372 19.66 -6.87 9.73
N GLU A 373 20.54 -6.27 10.52
CA GLU A 373 21.66 -6.97 11.16
C GLU A 373 21.93 -6.40 12.55
N GLY A 374 21.74 -7.24 13.58
CA GLY A 374 21.63 -6.75 14.97
C GLY A 374 20.50 -5.72 15.11
N ASP A 375 20.82 -4.56 15.69
CA ASP A 375 19.90 -3.41 15.78
C ASP A 375 19.97 -2.48 14.55
N GLY A 376 20.82 -2.81 13.58
CA GLY A 376 21.07 -2.02 12.38
C GLY A 376 20.03 -2.27 11.29
N MET A 377 19.61 -1.19 10.63
CA MET A 377 18.69 -1.21 9.49
C MET A 377 19.24 -0.34 8.37
N GLN A 378 19.57 -0.95 7.24
CA GLN A 378 20.22 -0.27 6.11
C GLN A 378 19.61 -0.68 4.77
N ALA A 379 19.63 0.23 3.81
CA ALA A 379 19.33 -0.06 2.42
C ALA A 379 20.61 -0.45 1.69
N LEU A 380 20.61 -1.59 1.03
CA LEU A 380 21.65 -2.01 0.09
C LEU A 380 21.19 -1.66 -1.32
N TYR A 381 21.95 -0.81 -2.02
CA TYR A 381 21.72 -0.53 -3.45
C TYR A 381 22.67 -1.36 -4.29
N ALA A 382 22.14 -2.29 -5.09
CA ALA A 382 22.96 -3.28 -5.78
C ALA A 382 23.75 -2.69 -6.96
N THR A 383 23.38 -1.50 -7.42
CA THR A 383 24.07 -0.76 -8.50
C THR A 383 25.48 -0.34 -8.12
N ASP A 384 25.73 -0.04 -6.84
CA ASP A 384 27.04 0.41 -6.34
C ASP A 384 27.53 -0.36 -5.09
N GLY A 385 26.72 -1.31 -4.59
CA GLY A 385 27.03 -2.15 -3.43
C GLY A 385 27.04 -1.39 -2.10
N ARG A 386 26.49 -0.18 -2.04
CA ARG A 386 26.53 0.64 -0.83
C ARG A 386 25.40 0.31 0.12
N LEU A 387 25.75 0.22 1.40
CA LEU A 387 24.81 0.27 2.51
C LEU A 387 24.60 1.72 2.96
N THR A 388 23.35 2.17 3.04
CA THR A 388 22.99 3.50 3.55
C THR A 388 21.92 3.41 4.62
N GLY A 389 21.81 4.44 5.46
CA GLY A 389 20.63 4.59 6.32
C GLY A 389 19.35 4.75 5.50
N LEU A 390 18.21 4.43 6.10
CA LEU A 390 16.91 4.63 5.48
C LEU A 390 16.54 6.12 5.43
N ARG A 391 15.74 6.50 4.43
CA ARG A 391 15.21 7.85 4.29
C ARG A 391 13.81 7.95 4.86
N ASP A 392 13.43 9.10 5.40
CA ASP A 392 12.03 9.33 5.75
C ASP A 392 11.23 9.58 4.46
N ALA A 393 10.04 8.99 4.37
CA ALA A 393 9.16 9.17 3.22
C ALA A 393 8.68 10.62 3.16
N VAL A 394 8.74 11.23 1.98
CA VAL A 394 8.15 12.55 1.75
C VAL A 394 6.62 12.40 1.72
N PRO A 395 5.86 13.20 2.50
CA PRO A 395 4.40 13.19 2.42
C PRO A 395 3.90 13.44 0.99
N ARG A 396 2.89 12.69 0.54
CA ARG A 396 2.39 12.71 -0.85
C ARG A 396 1.90 14.09 -1.30
N ILE A 397 1.40 14.89 -0.36
CA ILE A 397 0.99 16.27 -0.60
C ILE A 397 2.14 17.16 -1.09
N PHE A 398 3.39 16.76 -0.87
CA PHE A 398 4.60 17.45 -1.35
C PHE A 398 5.22 16.75 -2.55
N SER A 399 4.89 15.47 -2.81
CA SER A 399 5.24 14.76 -4.03
C SER A 399 4.38 15.23 -5.21
N THR A 400 4.43 16.53 -5.49
CA THR A 400 4.25 16.99 -6.87
C THR A 400 5.28 16.27 -7.74
N ALA A 401 5.05 16.16 -9.05
CA ALA A 401 5.96 15.47 -10.00
C ALA A 401 7.46 15.90 -9.94
N SER A 402 7.80 16.89 -9.11
CA SER A 402 9.14 17.38 -8.81
C SER A 402 9.89 16.63 -7.68
N GLY A 403 9.23 15.78 -6.89
CA GLY A 403 9.89 15.01 -5.81
C GLY A 403 10.45 15.86 -4.66
N MET A 404 10.01 17.10 -4.51
CA MET A 404 10.50 18.03 -3.49
C MET A 404 9.99 17.68 -2.08
N ASP A 405 10.86 17.79 -1.08
CA ASP A 405 10.46 17.75 0.32
C ASP A 405 9.80 19.07 0.77
N ARG A 406 9.27 19.08 2.00
CA ARG A 406 8.58 20.24 2.59
C ARG A 406 9.46 21.50 2.59
N ALA A 407 10.75 21.38 2.92
CA ALA A 407 11.67 22.51 3.01
C ALA A 407 12.01 23.08 1.62
N ALA A 408 12.18 22.21 0.63
CA ALA A 408 12.36 22.58 -0.76
C ALA A 408 11.12 23.31 -1.30
N VAL A 409 9.91 22.84 -1.00
CA VAL A 409 8.67 23.54 -1.36
C VAL A 409 8.58 24.90 -0.67
N GLU A 410 8.88 25.00 0.64
CA GLU A 410 8.90 26.29 1.34
C GLU A 410 9.85 27.30 0.65
N ASN A 411 11.07 26.86 0.30
CA ASN A 411 12.05 27.70 -0.38
C ASN A 411 11.59 28.09 -1.79
N PHE A 412 11.01 27.14 -2.54
CA PHE A 412 10.45 27.40 -3.86
C PHE A 412 9.36 28.47 -3.80
N LEU A 413 8.39 28.35 -2.89
CA LEU A 413 7.31 29.33 -2.76
C LEU A 413 7.83 30.73 -2.37
N ARG A 414 8.93 30.81 -1.61
CA ARG A 414 9.57 32.09 -1.23
C ARG A 414 10.33 32.74 -2.39
N THR A 415 11.02 31.96 -3.21
CA THR A 415 12.09 32.48 -4.09
C THR A 415 11.80 32.35 -5.59
N ALA A 416 10.95 31.42 -6.02
CA ALA A 416 10.66 31.18 -7.42
C ALA A 416 10.07 32.41 -8.13
N GLU A 417 10.40 32.61 -9.40
CA GLU A 417 9.91 33.72 -10.23
C GLU A 417 8.38 33.66 -10.35
N VAL A 418 7.68 34.80 -10.18
CA VAL A 418 6.24 34.89 -10.47
C VAL A 418 6.06 35.13 -11.97
N VAL A 419 5.66 34.09 -12.70
CA VAL A 419 5.45 34.14 -14.16
C VAL A 419 4.05 34.61 -14.52
N SER A 420 3.06 34.31 -13.67
CA SER A 420 1.68 34.75 -13.85
C SER A 420 1.00 35.02 -12.51
N SER A 421 0.04 35.95 -12.50
CA SER A 421 -0.82 36.26 -11.36
C SER A 421 -2.21 36.62 -11.87
N VAL A 422 -3.19 35.74 -11.63
CA VAL A 422 -4.57 35.89 -12.11
C VAL A 422 -5.52 35.92 -10.92
N ASP A 423 -6.55 36.76 -10.98
CA ASP A 423 -7.54 36.85 -9.91
C ASP A 423 -8.43 35.61 -9.90
N LEU A 424 -8.71 35.07 -8.70
CA LEU A 424 -9.65 33.98 -8.54
C LEU A 424 -11.07 34.55 -8.37
N PRO A 425 -12.06 34.05 -9.13
CA PRO A 425 -13.43 34.56 -9.07
C PRO A 425 -14.12 34.23 -7.73
N ASP A 426 -13.66 33.17 -7.08
CA ASP A 426 -14.22 32.67 -5.82
C ASP A 426 -13.36 33.15 -4.64
N GLY A 427 -13.90 34.09 -3.85
CA GLY A 427 -13.28 34.53 -2.59
C GLY A 427 -13.65 35.95 -2.19
N VAL A 428 -14.09 36.12 -0.93
CA VAL A 428 -14.48 37.45 -0.37
C VAL A 428 -13.29 38.42 -0.31
N THR A 429 -12.06 37.89 -0.25
CA THR A 429 -10.81 38.63 -0.08
C THR A 429 -10.00 38.79 -1.37
N GLU A 430 -10.59 38.49 -2.54
CA GLU A 430 -9.96 38.60 -3.87
C GLU A 430 -8.59 37.89 -3.95
N PRO A 431 -8.51 36.58 -3.61
CA PRO A 431 -7.25 35.84 -3.71
C PRO A 431 -6.78 35.72 -5.15
N ARG A 432 -5.47 35.53 -5.35
CA ARG A 432 -4.87 35.40 -6.69
C ARG A 432 -4.22 34.04 -6.87
N LYS A 433 -4.36 33.45 -8.05
CA LYS A 433 -3.58 32.28 -8.47
C LYS A 433 -2.26 32.76 -9.07
N LEU A 434 -1.16 32.30 -8.49
CA LEU A 434 0.19 32.51 -8.99
C LEU A 434 0.65 31.28 -9.79
N THR A 435 1.41 31.53 -10.85
CA THR A 435 2.28 30.53 -11.47
C THR A 435 3.71 30.89 -11.17
N LEU A 436 4.42 29.98 -10.51
CA LEU A 436 5.77 30.15 -10.00
C LEU A 436 6.73 29.24 -10.76
N ARG A 437 7.92 29.74 -11.13
CA ARG A 437 8.93 28.98 -11.88
C ARG A 437 10.32 29.13 -11.27
N GLN A 438 11.05 28.02 -11.16
CA GLN A 438 12.47 28.00 -10.82
C GLN A 438 13.14 26.85 -11.57
N GLY A 439 14.05 27.18 -12.50
CA GLY A 439 14.58 26.20 -13.45
C GLY A 439 13.45 25.56 -14.27
N ASP A 440 13.45 24.23 -14.36
CA ASP A 440 12.46 23.45 -15.09
C ASP A 440 11.19 23.15 -14.26
N ILE A 441 11.18 23.52 -12.98
CA ILE A 441 10.05 23.27 -12.09
C ILE A 441 9.07 24.45 -12.17
N THR A 442 7.81 24.13 -12.45
CA THR A 442 6.69 25.07 -12.42
C THR A 442 5.62 24.58 -11.46
N LEU A 443 5.26 25.40 -10.47
CA LEU A 443 4.18 25.11 -9.52
C LEU A 443 3.17 26.26 -9.50
N ASN A 444 1.93 25.95 -9.15
CA ASN A 444 0.93 26.98 -8.87
C ASN A 444 0.84 27.25 -7.37
N ALA A 445 0.40 28.45 -7.01
CA ALA A 445 0.15 28.83 -5.63
C ALA A 445 -1.07 29.76 -5.52
N VAL A 446 -1.65 29.87 -4.33
CA VAL A 446 -2.67 30.87 -4.00
C VAL A 446 -2.00 31.98 -3.17
N PHE A 447 -2.20 33.22 -3.57
CA PHE A 447 -1.75 34.41 -2.86
C PHE A 447 -2.93 35.11 -2.19
N LYS A 448 -2.86 35.24 -0.86
CA LYS A 448 -3.82 35.97 -0.03
C LYS A 448 -3.10 37.08 0.71
N TYR A 449 -3.66 38.28 0.72
CA TYR A 449 -3.01 39.47 1.32
C TYR A 449 -3.97 40.31 2.19
N ALA A 450 -5.23 39.89 2.34
CA ALA A 450 -6.17 40.58 3.21
C ALA A 450 -5.72 40.50 4.68
N ASP A 451 -5.65 41.66 5.33
CA ASP A 451 -5.37 41.82 6.76
C ASP A 451 -6.34 42.85 7.34
N ILE A 452 -7.59 42.43 7.49
CA ILE A 452 -8.73 43.27 7.85
C ILE A 452 -8.95 43.14 9.35
N ASP A 453 -8.60 44.21 10.09
CA ASP A 453 -9.00 44.34 11.48
C ASP A 453 -10.31 45.13 11.62
N ASN A 454 -11.43 44.40 11.69
CA ASN A 454 -12.73 44.99 11.95
C ASN A 454 -12.87 45.57 13.38
N ASN A 455 -11.88 45.39 14.27
CA ASN A 455 -11.89 46.01 15.61
C ASN A 455 -11.82 47.54 15.55
N ALA A 456 -11.23 48.14 14.50
CA ALA A 456 -11.12 49.60 14.37
C ALA A 456 -12.47 50.31 14.14
N LYS A 457 -13.51 49.60 13.67
CA LYS A 457 -14.84 50.17 13.38
C LYS A 457 -15.99 49.63 14.26
N ALA A 458 -15.77 48.60 15.08
CA ALA A 458 -16.83 47.94 15.84
C ALA A 458 -16.89 48.34 17.33
N ARG A 459 -17.58 49.45 17.64
CA ARG A 459 -17.99 49.83 19.01
C ARG A 459 -19.11 48.95 19.61
N ARG A 460 -19.43 47.78 19.03
CA ARG A 460 -20.48 46.87 19.53
C ARG A 460 -19.97 45.42 19.60
N LYS A 461 -20.10 44.83 20.78
CA LYS A 461 -19.60 43.53 21.28
C LYS A 461 -19.90 42.25 20.46
N LYS A 462 -20.50 42.29 19.26
CA LYS A 462 -21.06 41.08 18.62
C LYS A 462 -20.37 40.57 17.35
N TYR A 463 -19.46 41.31 16.71
CA TYR A 463 -18.69 40.80 15.57
C TYR A 463 -17.24 41.31 15.63
N ARG A 464 -16.37 40.54 16.27
CA ARG A 464 -14.91 40.73 16.23
C ARG A 464 -14.33 39.74 15.21
N THR A 465 -14.44 40.03 13.92
CA THR A 465 -13.88 39.17 12.88
C THR A 465 -12.67 39.85 12.27
N THR A 466 -11.49 39.55 12.81
CA THR A 466 -10.23 39.78 12.08
C THR A 466 -10.14 38.72 10.99
N ASP A 467 -9.90 39.14 9.76
CA ASP A 467 -9.65 38.30 8.58
C ASP A 467 -8.21 38.57 8.14
N SER A 468 -7.31 37.59 8.29
CA SER A 468 -5.87 37.84 8.14
C SER A 468 -5.15 36.68 7.47
N TYR A 469 -4.42 36.99 6.39
CA TYR A 469 -3.53 36.04 5.71
C TYR A 469 -2.47 35.45 6.66
N LYS A 470 -2.12 36.16 7.74
CA LYS A 470 -1.16 35.68 8.75
C LYS A 470 -1.63 34.40 9.41
N PHE A 471 -2.95 34.18 9.48
CA PHE A 471 -3.52 32.99 10.07
C PHE A 471 -3.38 31.75 9.18
N ASP A 472 -3.38 31.89 7.84
CA ASP A 472 -3.03 30.76 6.96
C ASP A 472 -1.58 30.31 7.20
N VAL A 473 -0.65 31.25 7.35
CA VAL A 473 0.76 30.93 7.67
C VAL A 473 0.89 30.32 9.08
N ALA A 474 0.15 30.86 10.06
CA ALA A 474 0.19 30.35 11.43
C ALA A 474 -0.41 28.95 11.54
N ALA A 475 -1.48 28.66 10.79
CA ALA A 475 -2.08 27.34 10.69
C ALA A 475 -1.08 26.34 10.10
N TYR A 476 -0.41 26.69 8.99
CA TYR A 476 0.62 25.83 8.41
C TYR A 476 1.79 25.55 9.37
N ARG A 477 2.30 26.58 10.06
CA ARG A 477 3.39 26.38 11.03
C ARG A 477 2.97 25.49 12.20
N LEU A 478 1.73 25.62 12.66
CA LEU A 478 1.19 24.76 13.73
C LEU A 478 0.96 23.33 13.25
N ASP A 479 0.39 23.15 12.05
CA ASP A 479 0.25 21.85 11.39
C ASP A 479 1.60 21.12 11.30
N ARG A 480 2.66 21.83 10.91
CA ARG A 480 4.03 21.33 10.86
C ARG A 480 4.57 20.91 12.23
N LEU A 481 4.27 21.65 13.30
CA LEU A 481 4.66 21.29 14.67
C LEU A 481 3.94 20.04 15.17
N LEU A 482 2.74 19.80 14.66
CA LEU A 482 1.90 18.65 14.98
C LEU A 482 2.04 17.51 13.96
N ASP A 483 2.92 17.65 12.97
CA ASP A 483 3.13 16.68 11.89
C ASP A 483 1.83 16.12 11.29
N LEU A 484 0.85 17.00 11.12
CA LEU A 484 -0.50 16.62 10.67
C LEU A 484 -0.56 16.41 9.15
N ASP A 485 0.25 17.14 8.38
CA ASP A 485 0.21 17.14 6.91
C ASP A 485 -1.20 17.43 6.35
N MET A 486 -1.94 18.31 7.04
CA MET A 486 -3.30 18.69 6.65
C MET A 486 -3.36 20.11 6.09
N VAL A 487 -2.34 20.95 6.28
CA VAL A 487 -2.33 22.32 5.73
C VAL A 487 -1.31 22.43 4.60
N PRO A 488 -1.69 22.89 3.38
CA PRO A 488 -0.74 23.11 2.30
C PRO A 488 0.43 24.02 2.70
N VAL A 489 1.61 23.78 2.15
CA VAL A 489 2.81 24.60 2.44
C VAL A 489 2.50 26.06 2.21
N THR A 490 2.63 26.87 3.26
CA THR A 490 2.23 28.29 3.21
C THR A 490 3.34 29.17 3.78
N VAL A 491 3.81 30.13 2.98
CA VAL A 491 4.90 31.04 3.35
C VAL A 491 4.49 32.50 3.29
N LEU A 492 5.15 33.34 4.09
CA LEU A 492 5.10 34.79 3.90
C LEU A 492 5.95 35.17 2.68
N ARG A 493 5.38 36.00 1.81
CA ARG A 493 6.07 36.55 0.65
C ARG A 493 5.46 37.89 0.21
N THR A 494 6.31 38.79 -0.26
CA THR A 494 5.88 40.00 -0.97
C THR A 494 5.68 39.68 -2.46
N VAL A 495 4.49 39.95 -2.97
CA VAL A 495 4.12 39.83 -4.38
C VAL A 495 3.47 41.13 -4.82
N ASN A 496 4.03 41.79 -5.85
CA ASN A 496 3.55 43.10 -6.35
C ASN A 496 3.38 44.13 -5.21
N ASP A 497 4.43 44.34 -4.41
CA ASP A 497 4.49 45.28 -3.28
C ASP A 497 3.48 45.03 -2.15
N ARG A 498 2.84 43.86 -2.13
CA ARG A 498 1.96 43.43 -1.05
C ARG A 498 2.54 42.20 -0.37
N GLU A 499 2.73 42.29 0.94
CA GLU A 499 3.01 41.11 1.75
C GLU A 499 1.73 40.27 1.89
N GLY A 500 1.87 38.95 1.83
CA GLY A 500 0.76 38.03 2.02
C GLY A 500 1.23 36.60 2.24
N ALA A 501 0.25 35.71 2.39
CA ALA A 501 0.44 34.28 2.41
C ALA A 501 0.46 33.73 0.98
N VAL A 502 1.49 32.96 0.64
CA VAL A 502 1.58 32.17 -0.59
C VAL A 502 1.48 30.71 -0.19
N ALA A 503 0.34 30.09 -0.50
CA ALA A 503 0.04 28.68 -0.21
C ALA A 503 0.20 27.83 -1.47
N LEU A 504 0.79 26.64 -1.35
CA LEU A 504 0.90 25.68 -2.45
C LEU A 504 -0.49 25.36 -3.03
N TRP A 505 -0.61 25.43 -4.35
CA TRP A 505 -1.79 24.92 -5.04
C TRP A 505 -1.71 23.41 -5.13
N ILE A 506 -2.74 22.72 -4.64
CA ILE A 506 -2.80 21.26 -4.72
C ILE A 506 -3.41 20.88 -6.09
N PRO A 507 -2.65 20.21 -6.96
CA PRO A 507 -3.19 19.71 -8.22
C PRO A 507 -4.10 18.51 -7.97
N ASP A 508 -4.93 18.19 -8.96
CA ASP A 508 -5.82 17.02 -8.98
C ASP A 508 -6.59 16.77 -7.67
N SER A 509 -7.18 17.83 -7.15
CA SER A 509 -7.95 17.82 -5.92
C SER A 509 -9.41 18.20 -6.16
N MET A 510 -10.29 17.82 -5.23
CA MET A 510 -11.70 18.23 -5.19
C MET A 510 -12.09 18.68 -3.79
N THR A 511 -12.95 19.69 -3.71
CA THR A 511 -13.59 20.08 -2.46
C THR A 511 -14.62 19.05 -2.03
N ARG A 512 -14.94 18.99 -0.73
CA ARG A 512 -16.06 18.16 -0.23
C ARG A 512 -17.39 18.55 -0.87
N LYS A 513 -17.55 19.83 -1.20
CA LYS A 513 -18.71 20.33 -1.94
C LYS A 513 -18.82 19.64 -3.30
N GLU A 514 -17.75 19.63 -4.09
CA GLU A 514 -17.72 18.98 -5.40
C GLU A 514 -17.92 17.47 -5.31
N ILE A 515 -17.28 16.80 -4.34
CA ILE A 515 -17.49 15.35 -4.11
C ILE A 515 -18.97 15.04 -3.91
N LYS A 516 -19.66 15.83 -3.09
CA LYS A 516 -21.09 15.67 -2.81
C LYS A 516 -21.95 15.99 -4.03
N GLU A 517 -21.66 17.08 -4.73
CA GLU A 517 -22.44 17.54 -5.90
C GLU A 517 -22.27 16.61 -7.10
N GLN A 518 -21.09 16.01 -7.27
CA GLN A 518 -20.76 15.10 -8.36
C GLN A 518 -20.98 13.62 -8.01
N ASN A 519 -21.44 13.33 -6.78
CA ASN A 519 -21.66 11.97 -6.27
C ASN A 519 -20.44 11.05 -6.48
N VAL A 520 -19.25 11.56 -6.20
CA VAL A 520 -18.01 10.78 -6.32
C VAL A 520 -17.92 9.80 -5.16
N ASP A 521 -17.64 8.54 -5.47
CA ASP A 521 -17.31 7.53 -4.47
C ASP A 521 -15.91 7.79 -3.90
N ALA A 522 -15.85 8.71 -2.94
CA ALA A 522 -14.66 9.05 -2.20
C ALA A 522 -14.44 8.01 -1.09
N SER A 523 -14.11 6.78 -1.47
CA SER A 523 -13.81 5.70 -0.51
C SER A 523 -12.51 4.99 -0.89
N PRO A 524 -11.36 5.65 -0.78
CA PRO A 524 -10.10 4.92 -0.84
C PRO A 524 -9.87 4.16 0.46
N GLN A 525 -8.78 3.41 0.46
CA GLN A 525 -8.22 2.65 1.56
C GLN A 525 -7.96 3.48 2.84
N CYS A 526 -8.07 4.82 2.78
CA CYS A 526 -7.90 5.74 3.89
C CYS A 526 -9.24 6.23 4.47
N SER A 527 -9.41 6.07 5.77
CA SER A 527 -10.65 6.47 6.46
C SER A 527 -10.85 7.99 6.42
N ILE A 528 -11.93 8.43 5.78
CA ILE A 528 -12.35 9.84 5.80
C ILE A 528 -12.74 10.26 7.22
N SER A 529 -13.43 9.41 7.97
CA SER A 529 -13.92 9.78 9.31
C SER A 529 -12.77 10.09 10.27
N LYS A 530 -11.69 9.30 10.23
CA LYS A 530 -10.50 9.54 11.06
C LYS A 530 -9.80 10.84 10.71
N GLN A 531 -9.68 11.15 9.41
CA GLN A 531 -9.12 12.42 8.98
C GLN A 531 -10.00 13.61 9.42
N GLN A 532 -11.32 13.43 9.49
CA GLN A 532 -12.23 14.43 10.03
C GLN A 532 -12.07 14.63 11.54
N GLU A 533 -11.77 13.58 12.31
CA GLU A 533 -11.48 13.70 13.74
C GLU A 533 -10.22 14.56 13.99
N LEU A 534 -9.17 14.38 13.17
CA LEU A 534 -7.99 15.24 13.18
C LEU A 534 -8.34 16.69 12.85
N MET A 535 -9.18 16.90 11.84
CA MET A 535 -9.69 18.23 11.49
C MET A 535 -10.45 18.87 12.66
N TYR A 536 -11.31 18.14 13.37
CA TYR A 536 -12.06 18.69 14.51
C TYR A 536 -11.12 19.18 15.61
N ALA A 537 -10.12 18.37 15.97
CA ALA A 537 -9.11 18.76 16.93
C ALA A 537 -8.33 20.00 16.46
N PHE A 538 -7.92 20.03 15.19
CA PHE A 538 -7.16 21.14 14.62
C PHE A 538 -7.98 22.44 14.54
N ASP A 539 -9.21 22.40 14.02
CA ASP A 539 -10.09 23.57 13.91
C ASP A 539 -10.50 24.11 15.28
N TYR A 540 -10.67 23.26 16.30
CA TYR A 540 -10.84 23.71 17.67
C TYR A 540 -9.58 24.40 18.19
N LEU A 541 -8.41 23.75 18.04
CA LEU A 541 -7.12 24.27 18.48
C LEU A 541 -6.81 25.65 17.90
N ILE A 542 -7.13 25.89 16.63
CA ILE A 542 -6.97 27.20 15.99
C ILE A 542 -8.21 28.08 16.14
N SER A 543 -9.37 27.58 16.56
CA SER A 543 -10.68 28.30 16.61
C SER A 543 -10.98 28.88 15.24
N ASN A 544 -10.92 28.03 14.22
CA ASN A 544 -11.32 28.39 12.89
C ASN A 544 -12.84 28.60 12.84
N ASP A 545 -13.31 29.79 12.48
CA ASP A 545 -14.76 30.07 12.38
C ASP A 545 -15.33 29.88 10.97
N ASP A 546 -14.58 29.28 10.04
CA ASP A 546 -14.98 29.19 8.63
C ASP A 546 -14.71 27.84 7.94
N ARG A 547 -14.67 26.73 8.68
CA ARG A 547 -14.65 25.41 8.03
C ARG A 547 -16.01 25.13 7.38
N ASN A 548 -15.99 24.90 6.08
CA ASN A 548 -17.15 24.59 5.27
C ASN A 548 -16.78 23.61 4.14
N LEU A 549 -17.77 23.15 3.37
CA LEU A 549 -17.55 22.12 2.33
C LEU A 549 -16.59 22.54 1.20
N SER A 550 -16.44 23.84 0.94
CA SER A 550 -15.51 24.37 -0.07
C SER A 550 -14.08 24.46 0.47
N ASN A 551 -13.92 24.51 1.80
CA ASN A 551 -12.62 24.68 2.46
C ASN A 551 -12.05 23.34 2.96
N MET A 552 -12.68 22.22 2.61
CA MET A 552 -12.19 20.86 2.81
C MET A 552 -11.81 20.28 1.46
N LEU A 553 -10.52 20.18 1.21
CA LEU A 553 -9.96 19.73 -0.07
C LEU A 553 -9.49 18.28 0.08
N PHE A 554 -9.71 17.45 -0.93
CA PHE A 554 -9.22 16.08 -0.99
C PHE A 554 -8.39 15.90 -2.25
N HIS A 555 -7.19 15.36 -2.11
CA HIS A 555 -6.40 14.95 -3.27
C HIS A 555 -7.01 13.67 -3.86
N LYS A 556 -7.28 13.61 -5.17
CA LYS A 556 -8.05 12.50 -5.75
C LYS A 556 -7.29 11.17 -5.79
N GLY A 557 -5.96 11.20 -5.69
CA GLY A 557 -5.13 10.00 -5.76
C GLY A 557 -5.19 9.13 -4.48
N ASP A 558 -5.33 9.76 -3.31
CA ASP A 558 -5.27 9.10 -1.99
C ASP A 558 -6.38 9.55 -1.02
N TRP A 559 -7.16 10.55 -1.41
CA TRP A 559 -8.15 11.25 -0.60
C TRP A 559 -7.62 11.69 0.77
N GLN A 560 -6.37 12.15 0.79
CA GLN A 560 -5.86 12.90 1.92
C GLN A 560 -6.64 14.21 2.05
N LEU A 561 -7.19 14.46 3.24
CA LEU A 561 -7.89 15.68 3.60
C LEU A 561 -6.88 16.80 3.86
N LEU A 562 -7.05 17.87 3.09
CA LEU A 562 -6.34 19.13 3.21
C LEU A 562 -7.30 20.24 3.62
N LEU A 563 -6.87 20.99 4.62
CA LEU A 563 -7.57 22.08 5.24
C LEU A 563 -7.01 23.39 4.68
N ILE A 564 -7.83 24.06 3.89
CA ILE A 564 -7.52 25.38 3.33
C ILE A 564 -8.34 26.45 4.03
N ASP A 565 -7.92 27.70 3.84
CA ASP A 565 -8.65 28.89 4.28
C ASP A 565 -8.83 29.02 5.80
N HIS A 566 -7.79 29.56 6.43
CA HIS A 566 -7.71 29.73 7.89
C HIS A 566 -7.76 31.21 8.30
N SER A 567 -8.12 32.11 7.39
CA SER A 567 -8.02 33.56 7.60
C SER A 567 -8.94 34.08 8.71
N LEU A 568 -9.96 33.31 9.11
CA LEU A 568 -10.88 33.58 10.21
C LEU A 568 -10.59 32.79 11.51
N ALA A 569 -9.36 32.30 11.69
CA ALA A 569 -8.93 31.54 12.86
C ALA A 569 -8.32 32.39 14.01
N PHE A 570 -7.68 31.71 14.96
CA PHE A 570 -6.92 32.19 16.12
C PHE A 570 -7.68 33.17 17.04
N ARG A 571 -8.94 32.86 17.36
CA ARG A 571 -9.74 33.69 18.27
C ARG A 571 -9.29 33.52 19.74
N ASN A 572 -9.37 34.60 20.51
CA ASN A 572 -9.10 34.62 21.95
C ASN A 572 -10.29 34.05 22.76
N ARG A 573 -10.65 32.77 22.54
CA ARG A 573 -11.75 32.09 23.24
C ARG A 573 -11.52 30.57 23.26
N THR A 574 -12.26 29.85 24.09
CA THR A 574 -12.22 28.37 24.21
C THR A 574 -13.55 27.71 23.84
N LYS A 575 -14.36 28.39 23.01
CA LYS A 575 -15.60 27.80 22.49
C LYS A 575 -15.32 27.11 21.16
N TRP A 576 -15.98 25.97 20.96
CA TRP A 576 -16.08 25.33 19.66
C TRP A 576 -16.50 26.35 18.58
N PRO A 577 -15.93 26.25 17.37
CA PRO A 577 -16.39 27.01 16.21
C PRO A 577 -17.90 26.95 16.02
N GLN A 578 -18.50 28.02 15.51
CA GLN A 578 -19.95 28.22 15.53
C GLN A 578 -20.77 27.11 14.83
N TYR A 579 -20.18 26.45 13.84
CA TYR A 579 -20.82 25.41 13.04
C TYR A 579 -20.59 24.00 13.59
N TYR A 580 -19.83 23.85 14.67
CA TYR A 580 -19.74 22.59 15.41
C TYR A 580 -20.67 22.60 16.62
N THR A 581 -21.44 21.53 16.76
CA THR A 581 -21.69 20.96 18.08
C THR A 581 -20.45 20.14 18.42
N GLU A 582 -19.92 20.26 19.65
CA GLU A 582 -18.75 19.48 20.11
C GLU A 582 -18.90 18.00 19.68
N PRO A 583 -18.05 17.52 18.76
CA PRO A 583 -18.19 16.17 18.24
C PRO A 583 -17.70 15.16 19.28
N GLU A 584 -18.35 14.00 19.34
CA GLU A 584 -17.83 12.86 20.08
C GLU A 584 -16.77 12.17 19.23
N PHE A 585 -15.52 12.20 19.68
CA PHE A 585 -14.41 11.46 19.09
C PHE A 585 -13.33 11.19 20.14
N THR A 586 -12.56 10.14 19.91
CA THR A 586 -11.37 9.81 20.68
C THR A 586 -10.15 10.28 19.90
N MET A 587 -9.32 11.11 20.52
CA MET A 587 -8.12 11.63 19.88
C MET A 587 -7.08 10.51 19.74
N PRO A 588 -6.44 10.35 18.56
CA PRO A 588 -5.32 9.42 18.43
C PRO A 588 -4.20 9.75 19.42
N ALA A 589 -3.61 8.74 20.06
CA ALA A 589 -2.51 8.93 21.03
C ALA A 589 -1.34 9.73 20.44
N ALA A 590 -1.02 9.47 19.17
CA ALA A 590 0.00 10.18 18.41
C ALA A 590 -0.26 11.70 18.31
N LEU A 591 -1.53 12.13 18.20
CA LEU A 591 -1.89 13.54 18.23
C LEU A 591 -1.83 14.10 19.65
N ALA A 592 -2.29 13.34 20.64
CA ALA A 592 -2.26 13.75 22.04
C ALA A 592 -0.81 14.02 22.51
N GLU A 593 0.14 13.16 22.15
CA GLU A 593 1.57 13.36 22.45
C GLU A 593 2.10 14.65 21.82
N ARG A 594 1.83 14.87 20.54
CA ARG A 594 2.28 16.07 19.80
C ARG A 594 1.65 17.35 20.35
N LEU A 595 0.39 17.31 20.76
CA LEU A 595 -0.27 18.41 21.46
C LEU A 595 0.38 18.69 22.81
N ALA A 596 0.64 17.66 23.62
CA ALA A 596 1.25 17.79 24.94
C ALA A 596 2.67 18.39 24.87
N ALA A 597 3.39 18.15 23.78
CA ALA A 597 4.72 18.71 23.52
C ALA A 597 4.72 20.21 23.22
N LEU A 598 3.58 20.81 22.85
CA LEU A 598 3.50 22.26 22.63
C LEU A 598 3.80 23.02 23.93
N SER A 599 4.53 24.13 23.84
CA SER A 599 4.83 25.01 24.98
C SER A 599 4.63 26.48 24.61
N GLU A 600 4.40 27.35 25.59
CA GLU A 600 4.27 28.79 25.32
C GLU A 600 5.53 29.36 24.67
N THR A 601 6.71 28.95 25.13
CA THR A 601 7.98 29.38 24.55
C THR A 601 8.15 28.87 23.12
N GLY A 602 7.84 27.59 22.85
CA GLY A 602 7.94 27.03 21.51
C GLY A 602 6.97 27.70 20.52
N LEU A 603 5.72 27.88 20.93
CA LEU A 603 4.71 28.57 20.11
C LEU A 603 5.03 30.06 19.92
N ALA A 604 5.59 30.73 20.92
CA ALA A 604 6.04 32.12 20.75
C ALA A 604 7.20 32.23 19.76
N GLY A 605 8.13 31.27 19.75
CA GLY A 605 9.21 31.20 18.77
C GLY A 605 8.69 30.99 17.34
N GLU A 606 7.73 30.08 17.16
CA GLU A 606 7.24 29.71 15.82
C GLU A 606 6.16 30.65 15.28
N LEU A 607 5.27 31.14 16.15
CA LEU A 607 4.06 31.88 15.77
C LEU A 607 4.04 33.33 16.25
N GLY A 608 4.98 33.77 17.08
CA GLY A 608 4.95 35.11 17.71
C GLY A 608 5.07 36.28 16.74
N THR A 609 5.61 36.07 15.54
CA THR A 609 5.62 37.08 14.47
C THR A 609 4.28 37.21 13.75
N LEU A 610 3.38 36.23 13.92
CA LEU A 610 2.09 36.11 13.23
C LEU A 610 0.90 36.33 14.18
N LEU A 611 1.06 35.94 15.44
CA LEU A 611 0.00 35.92 16.44
C LEU A 611 0.36 36.78 17.66
N HIS A 612 -0.65 37.47 18.19
CA HIS A 612 -0.52 38.20 19.45
C HIS A 612 -0.31 37.22 20.62
N PRO A 613 0.45 37.58 21.68
CA PRO A 613 0.69 36.70 22.83
C PRO A 613 -0.58 36.16 23.51
N SER A 614 -1.68 36.93 23.46
CA SER A 614 -2.97 36.44 23.96
C SER A 614 -3.50 35.25 23.16
N GLN A 615 -3.35 35.25 21.83
CA GLN A 615 -3.84 34.18 20.95
C GLN A 615 -3.07 32.89 21.23
N ILE A 616 -1.76 32.98 21.44
CA ILE A 616 -0.92 31.85 21.85
C ILE A 616 -1.39 31.26 23.18
N ARG A 617 -1.63 32.09 24.20
CA ARG A 617 -2.17 31.62 25.49
C ARG A 617 -3.54 30.95 25.35
N PHE A 618 -4.41 31.45 24.48
CA PHE A 618 -5.72 30.80 24.22
C PHE A 618 -5.59 29.51 23.40
N LEU A 619 -4.61 29.40 22.51
CA LEU A 619 -4.27 28.13 21.84
C LEU A 619 -3.89 27.08 22.87
N LEU A 620 -3.00 27.40 23.82
CA LEU A 620 -2.60 26.46 24.88
C LEU A 620 -3.78 26.04 25.77
N LYS A 621 -4.68 26.97 26.11
CA LYS A 621 -5.91 26.61 26.85
C LYS A 621 -6.77 25.60 26.10
N ARG A 622 -6.91 25.77 24.78
CA ARG A 622 -7.68 24.83 23.93
C ARG A 622 -6.97 23.50 23.78
N ARG A 623 -5.64 23.49 23.67
CA ARG A 623 -4.85 22.26 23.75
C ARG A 623 -5.13 21.52 25.06
N ASP A 624 -5.10 22.21 26.21
CA ASP A 624 -5.34 21.59 27.51
C ASP A 624 -6.78 21.03 27.61
N GLU A 625 -7.78 21.77 27.13
CA GLU A 625 -9.17 21.29 27.06
C GLU A 625 -9.33 20.09 26.12
N LEU A 626 -8.62 20.04 24.98
CA LEU A 626 -8.62 18.88 24.08
C LEU A 626 -8.04 17.64 24.75
N LEU A 627 -6.90 17.78 25.41
CA LEU A 627 -6.24 16.67 26.10
C LEU A 627 -7.08 16.15 27.27
N GLU A 628 -7.71 17.04 28.04
CA GLU A 628 -8.57 16.66 29.16
C GLU A 628 -9.83 15.91 28.72
N LYS A 629 -10.46 16.34 27.61
CA LYS A 629 -11.76 15.81 27.18
C LYS A 629 -11.69 14.66 26.19
N HIS A 630 -10.70 14.68 25.29
CA HIS A 630 -10.61 13.77 24.14
C HIS A 630 -9.31 12.97 24.12
N GLY A 631 -8.38 13.22 25.05
CA GLY A 631 -7.15 12.44 25.17
C GLY A 631 -7.42 10.96 25.50
N PRO A 632 -6.48 10.06 25.17
CA PRO A 632 -6.58 8.63 25.46
C PRO A 632 -6.50 8.29 26.96
#